data_AF-A0A7I8IVS8-F1
#
_entry.id   AF-A0A7I8IVS8-F1
#
_cell.length_a   1.000
_cell.length_b   1.000
_cell.length_c   1.000
_cell.angle_alpha   90.00
_cell.angle_beta   90.00
_cell.angle_gamma   90.00
#
_symmetry.space_group_name_H-M   'P 1'
#
loop_
_entity.id
_entity.type
_entity.pdbx_description
1 polymer ?
#
loop_
_entity_poly.entity_id
_entity_poly.type
_entity_poly.pdbx_seq_one_letter_code
_entity_poly.pdbx_strand_id
1 'polypeptide(L)'
;MFDRPNFTCYLLNQDILKSRKLVKSAHYQVYEDAFFKKAKDELLIIREQPTVACGVAIAAGLLLMRGPRRFLFRQTLGRLQDQEAVFAKAVSNAKELEQAVGSVKLETKKLLERASFAEQEIQTGRTKLKDTGRQIQSLVRHINRIESDVTDFMDELREIPDGEALKLRKEVASMMALARRQKAELEKEITEISELGIRV
;
A
#
# COMPACT_ATOMS: atom_id res chain seq x y z
N MET A 1 34.22 11.36 -42.28
CA MET A 1 33.95 10.24 -43.20
C MET A 1 32.57 9.71 -42.82
N PHE A 2 31.52 10.20 -43.49
CA PHE A 2 30.13 9.93 -43.12
C PHE A 2 29.66 8.65 -43.82
N ASP A 3 29.32 7.65 -43.02
CA ASP A 3 28.77 6.37 -43.46
C ASP A 3 27.30 6.57 -43.87
N ARG A 4 26.98 6.49 -45.16
CA ARG A 4 25.60 6.58 -45.66
C ARG A 4 24.99 5.18 -45.66
N PRO A 5 23.92 4.91 -44.90
CA PRO A 5 23.26 3.61 -44.96
C PRO A 5 22.51 3.43 -46.30
N ASN A 6 22.62 2.22 -46.84
CA ASN A 6 22.09 1.76 -48.12
C ASN A 6 20.58 1.99 -48.29
N PHE A 7 20.21 3.02 -49.07
CA PHE A 7 18.82 3.31 -49.48
C PHE A 7 18.19 2.19 -50.33
N THR A 8 19.00 1.37 -51.00
CA THR A 8 18.54 0.29 -51.88
C THR A 8 17.93 -0.90 -51.14
N CYS A 9 18.38 -1.20 -49.91
CA CYS A 9 17.84 -2.30 -49.12
C CYS A 9 16.44 -2.03 -48.56
N TYR A 10 16.11 -0.77 -48.26
CA TYR A 10 14.79 -0.40 -47.75
C TYR A 10 13.71 -0.47 -48.83
N LEU A 11 14.01 -0.05 -50.06
CA LEU A 11 13.08 -0.10 -51.19
C LEU A 11 12.78 -1.55 -51.59
N LEU A 12 13.80 -2.43 -51.66
CA LEU A 12 13.61 -3.86 -51.92
C LEU A 12 12.76 -4.57 -50.86
N ASN A 13 12.93 -4.24 -49.57
CA ASN A 13 12.11 -4.82 -48.51
C ASN A 13 10.65 -4.32 -48.57
N GLN A 14 10.46 -3.04 -48.94
CA GLN A 14 9.13 -2.47 -49.12
C GLN A 14 8.38 -3.12 -50.28
N ASP A 15 9.07 -3.39 -51.39
CA ASP A 15 8.51 -4.09 -52.56
C ASP A 15 8.24 -5.58 -52.29
N ILE A 16 9.10 -6.26 -51.53
CA ILE A 16 8.86 -7.67 -51.12
C ILE A 16 7.68 -7.77 -50.15
N LEU A 17 7.55 -6.84 -49.20
CA LEU A 17 6.40 -6.78 -48.30
C LEU A 17 5.10 -6.46 -49.04
N LYS A 18 5.16 -5.55 -50.02
CA LYS A 18 4.02 -5.21 -50.88
C LYS A 18 3.63 -6.38 -51.77
N SER A 19 4.60 -7.11 -52.34
CA SER A 19 4.39 -8.32 -53.14
C SER A 19 3.81 -9.46 -52.31
N ARG A 20 4.30 -9.69 -51.09
CA ARG A 20 3.71 -10.68 -50.16
C ARG A 20 2.29 -10.31 -49.75
N LYS A 21 2.00 -9.02 -49.52
CA LYS A 21 0.63 -8.56 -49.24
C LYS A 21 -0.28 -8.75 -50.44
N LEU A 22 0.20 -8.46 -51.65
CA LEU A 22 -0.53 -8.63 -52.91
C LEU A 22 -0.80 -10.11 -53.23
N VAL A 23 0.16 -11.00 -53.04
CA VAL A 23 -0.02 -12.45 -53.23
C VAL A 23 -1.00 -12.99 -52.20
N LYS A 24 -0.90 -12.56 -50.94
CA LYS A 24 -1.90 -12.91 -49.91
C LYS A 24 -3.28 -12.40 -50.28
N SER A 25 -3.43 -11.14 -50.70
CA SER A 25 -4.74 -10.59 -51.10
C SER A 25 -5.30 -11.26 -52.36
N ALA A 26 -4.45 -11.59 -53.34
CA ALA A 26 -4.86 -12.30 -54.55
C ALA A 26 -5.34 -13.72 -54.24
N HIS A 27 -4.65 -14.46 -53.35
CA HIS A 27 -5.13 -15.76 -52.90
C HIS A 27 -6.47 -15.64 -52.18
N TYR A 28 -6.65 -14.64 -51.31
CA TYR A 28 -7.93 -14.38 -50.66
C TYR A 28 -9.04 -14.05 -51.66
N GLN A 29 -8.75 -13.23 -52.68
CA GLN A 29 -9.72 -12.88 -53.73
C GLN A 29 -10.18 -14.10 -54.52
N VAL A 30 -9.29 -15.05 -54.83
CA VAL A 30 -9.68 -16.29 -55.53
C VAL A 30 -10.63 -17.15 -54.69
N TYR A 31 -10.42 -17.22 -53.37
CA TYR A 31 -11.34 -17.93 -52.47
C TYR A 31 -12.67 -17.20 -52.31
N GLU A 32 -12.64 -15.87 -52.20
CA GLU A 32 -13.85 -15.05 -52.11
C GLU A 32 -14.68 -15.18 -53.38
N ASP A 33 -14.09 -15.06 -54.57
CA ASP A 33 -14.80 -15.16 -55.84
C ASP A 33 -15.37 -16.58 -56.07
N ALA A 34 -14.63 -17.63 -55.71
CA ALA A 34 -15.13 -19.01 -55.79
C ALA A 34 -16.32 -19.23 -54.84
N PHE A 35 -16.26 -18.66 -53.63
CA PHE A 35 -17.34 -18.73 -52.66
C PHE A 35 -18.56 -17.96 -53.12
N PHE A 36 -18.40 -16.71 -53.59
CA PHE A 36 -19.50 -15.90 -54.09
C PHE A 36 -20.12 -16.49 -55.36
N LYS A 37 -19.31 -17.11 -56.23
CA LYS A 37 -19.83 -17.82 -57.41
C LYS A 37 -20.68 -19.02 -57.00
N LYS A 38 -20.19 -19.86 -56.08
CA LYS A 38 -20.95 -21.01 -55.58
C LYS A 38 -22.22 -20.59 -54.84
N ALA A 39 -22.15 -19.53 -54.03
CA ALA A 39 -23.31 -18.96 -53.37
C ALA A 39 -24.35 -18.42 -54.36
N LYS A 40 -23.92 -17.78 -55.46
CA LYS A 40 -24.82 -17.33 -56.53
C LYS A 40 -25.46 -18.50 -57.29
N ASP A 41 -24.68 -19.55 -57.57
CA ASP A 41 -25.18 -20.76 -58.25
C ASP A 41 -26.21 -21.49 -57.35
N GLU A 42 -25.95 -21.58 -56.04
CA GLU A 42 -26.91 -22.14 -55.07
C GLU A 42 -28.15 -21.25 -54.90
N LEU A 43 -28.02 -19.92 -54.96
CA LEU A 43 -29.17 -18.99 -54.96
C LEU A 43 -30.05 -19.13 -56.21
N LEU A 44 -29.48 -19.48 -57.36
CA LEU A 44 -30.25 -19.77 -58.58
C LEU A 44 -31.06 -21.06 -58.43
N ILE A 45 -30.51 -22.09 -57.78
CA ILE A 45 -31.21 -23.37 -57.47
C ILE A 45 -32.32 -23.14 -56.43
N ILE A 46 -32.08 -22.27 -55.44
CA ILE A 46 -33.04 -21.93 -54.39
C ILE A 46 -34.31 -21.23 -54.93
N ARG A 47 -34.22 -20.56 -56.10
CA ARG A 47 -35.37 -19.92 -56.76
C ARG A 47 -36.47 -20.93 -57.13
N GLU A 48 -36.14 -22.20 -57.26
CA GLU A 48 -37.08 -23.28 -57.60
C GLU A 48 -37.77 -23.89 -56.36
N GLN A 49 -37.25 -23.64 -55.14
CA GLN A 49 -37.80 -24.17 -53.88
C GLN A 49 -37.94 -23.06 -52.81
N PRO A 50 -39.10 -22.41 -52.70
CA PRO A 50 -39.28 -21.22 -51.87
C PRO A 50 -39.13 -21.46 -50.36
N THR A 51 -39.26 -22.70 -49.89
CA THR A 51 -39.10 -23.08 -48.47
C THR A 51 -37.64 -23.07 -48.02
N VAL A 52 -36.71 -23.52 -48.87
CA VAL A 52 -35.27 -23.52 -48.60
C VAL A 52 -34.71 -22.09 -48.64
N ALA A 53 -35.24 -21.26 -49.55
CA ALA A 53 -34.90 -19.85 -49.65
C ALA A 53 -35.14 -19.08 -48.35
N CYS A 54 -36.28 -19.34 -47.72
CA CYS A 54 -36.68 -18.67 -46.49
C CYS A 54 -35.73 -19.03 -45.32
N GLY A 55 -35.34 -20.30 -45.21
CA GLY A 55 -34.39 -20.76 -44.20
C GLY A 55 -32.99 -20.15 -44.35
N VAL A 56 -32.46 -20.09 -45.58
CA VAL A 56 -31.16 -19.47 -45.88
C VAL A 56 -31.21 -17.96 -45.63
N ALA A 57 -32.30 -17.28 -46.02
CA ALA A 57 -32.47 -15.86 -45.77
C ALA A 57 -32.53 -15.52 -44.27
N ILE A 58 -33.20 -16.35 -43.46
CA ILE A 58 -33.24 -16.19 -42.00
C ILE A 58 -31.86 -16.42 -41.38
N ALA A 59 -31.14 -17.46 -41.80
CA ALA A 59 -29.80 -17.75 -41.31
C ALA A 59 -28.78 -16.66 -41.68
N ALA A 60 -28.83 -16.16 -42.93
CA ALA A 60 -28.02 -15.04 -43.38
C ALA A 60 -28.38 -13.74 -42.65
N GLY A 61 -29.68 -13.51 -42.41
CA GLY A 61 -30.18 -12.38 -41.61
C GLY A 61 -29.65 -12.41 -40.17
N LEU A 62 -29.64 -13.59 -39.53
CA LEU A 62 -29.08 -13.78 -38.21
C LEU A 62 -27.54 -13.61 -38.18
N LEU A 63 -26.82 -13.95 -39.23
CA LEU A 63 -25.38 -13.72 -39.31
C LEU A 63 -25.01 -12.24 -39.59
N LEU A 64 -25.83 -11.55 -40.39
CA LEU A 64 -25.64 -10.14 -40.74
C LEU A 64 -26.06 -9.19 -39.61
N MET A 65 -27.03 -9.59 -38.78
CA MET A 65 -27.43 -8.81 -37.62
C MET A 65 -26.30 -8.70 -36.58
N ARG A 66 -26.07 -7.46 -36.11
CA ARG A 66 -24.91 -7.08 -35.29
C ARG A 66 -24.87 -7.76 -33.91
N GLY A 67 -26.04 -8.11 -33.36
CA GLY A 67 -26.19 -8.79 -32.07
C GLY A 67 -25.78 -10.27 -32.09
N PRO A 68 -26.50 -11.13 -32.85
CA PRO A 68 -26.19 -12.57 -32.95
C PRO A 68 -24.77 -12.85 -33.43
N ARG A 69 -24.21 -12.06 -34.36
CA ARG A 69 -22.80 -12.16 -34.73
C ARG A 69 -21.86 -12.00 -33.52
N ARG A 70 -22.09 -11.01 -32.66
CA ARG A 70 -21.27 -10.79 -31.46
C ARG A 70 -21.46 -11.88 -30.41
N PHE A 71 -22.67 -12.43 -30.31
CA PHE A 71 -22.98 -13.53 -29.40
C PHE A 71 -22.27 -14.83 -29.81
N LEU A 72 -22.40 -15.23 -31.09
CA LEU A 72 -21.75 -16.42 -31.63
C LEU A 72 -20.22 -16.33 -31.52
N PHE A 73 -19.62 -15.21 -31.93
CA PHE A 73 -18.17 -15.01 -31.81
C PHE A 73 -17.66 -15.10 -30.36
N ARG A 74 -18.43 -14.61 -29.39
CA ARG A 74 -18.05 -14.70 -27.96
C ARG A 74 -18.15 -16.12 -27.43
N GLN A 75 -19.12 -16.90 -27.90
CA GLN A 75 -19.39 -18.22 -27.34
C GLN A 75 -18.62 -19.36 -28.03
N THR A 76 -18.37 -19.27 -29.34
CA THR A 76 -17.73 -20.36 -30.09
C THR A 76 -16.20 -20.24 -30.12
N LEU A 77 -15.65 -19.02 -30.29
CA LEU A 77 -14.19 -18.84 -30.35
C LEU A 77 -13.53 -18.92 -28.97
N GLY A 78 -14.26 -18.61 -27.89
CA GLY A 78 -13.75 -18.76 -26.52
C GLY A 78 -13.55 -20.22 -26.11
N ARG A 79 -14.28 -21.17 -26.72
CA ARG A 79 -14.17 -22.61 -26.46
C ARG A 79 -13.09 -23.30 -27.31
N LEU A 80 -12.62 -22.63 -28.35
CA LEU A 80 -11.57 -23.09 -29.26
C LEU A 80 -10.20 -22.46 -28.96
N GLN A 81 -10.10 -21.57 -27.97
CA GLN A 81 -8.80 -21.21 -27.42
C GLN A 81 -8.22 -22.45 -26.74
N ASP A 82 -7.07 -22.91 -27.24
CA ASP A 82 -6.39 -24.13 -26.81
C ASP A 82 -6.33 -24.23 -25.28
N GLN A 83 -6.67 -25.40 -24.74
CA GLN A 83 -6.52 -25.69 -23.31
C GLN A 83 -5.09 -25.38 -22.81
N GLU A 84 -4.11 -25.54 -23.70
CA GLU A 84 -2.70 -25.22 -23.46
C GLU A 84 -2.44 -23.72 -23.28
N ALA A 85 -3.11 -22.84 -24.02
CA ALA A 85 -2.94 -21.39 -23.90
C ALA A 85 -3.55 -20.86 -22.58
N VAL A 86 -4.67 -21.44 -22.16
CA VAL A 86 -5.30 -21.11 -20.87
C VAL A 86 -4.44 -21.62 -19.71
N PHE A 87 -3.89 -22.84 -19.82
CA PHE A 87 -2.99 -23.41 -18.81
C PHE A 87 -1.68 -22.64 -18.71
N ALA A 88 -1.05 -22.29 -19.84
CA ALA A 88 0.17 -21.49 -19.86
C ALA A 88 -0.03 -20.13 -19.18
N LYS A 89 -1.18 -19.49 -19.40
CA LYS A 89 -1.56 -18.25 -18.72
C LYS A 89 -1.79 -18.45 -17.22
N ALA A 90 -2.41 -19.57 -16.82
CA ALA A 90 -2.59 -19.89 -15.40
C ALA A 90 -1.24 -20.11 -14.69
N VAL A 91 -0.29 -20.80 -15.34
CA VAL A 91 1.07 -21.03 -14.82
C VAL A 91 1.86 -19.72 -14.73
N SER A 92 1.81 -18.85 -15.74
CA SER A 92 2.48 -17.55 -15.66
C SER A 92 1.93 -16.68 -14.53
N ASN A 93 0.61 -16.64 -14.37
CA ASN A 93 -0.03 -15.90 -13.28
C ASN A 93 0.33 -16.49 -11.91
N ALA A 94 0.40 -17.82 -11.78
CA ALA A 94 0.83 -18.47 -10.55
C ALA A 94 2.28 -18.10 -10.17
N LYS A 95 3.18 -18.01 -11.16
CA LYS A 95 4.57 -17.60 -10.97
C LYS A 95 4.69 -16.12 -10.57
N GLU A 96 3.91 -15.24 -11.18
CA GLU A 96 3.83 -13.83 -10.78
C GLU A 96 3.32 -13.69 -9.34
N LEU A 97 2.30 -14.48 -8.98
CA LEU A 97 1.78 -14.51 -7.61
C LEU A 97 2.82 -15.04 -6.62
N GLU A 98 3.58 -16.08 -6.97
CA GLU A 98 4.67 -16.59 -6.13
C GLU A 98 5.73 -15.53 -5.85
N GLN A 99 6.13 -14.77 -6.88
CA GLN A 99 7.07 -13.66 -6.73
C GLN A 99 6.51 -12.55 -5.83
N ALA A 100 5.24 -12.17 -6.02
CA ALA A 100 4.57 -11.17 -5.21
C ALA A 100 4.44 -11.62 -3.73
N VAL A 101 4.11 -12.89 -3.50
CA VAL A 101 4.06 -13.47 -2.15
C VAL A 101 5.46 -13.51 -1.53
N GLY A 102 6.50 -13.77 -2.32
CA GLY A 102 7.89 -13.71 -1.89
C GLY A 102 8.30 -12.32 -1.37
N SER A 103 8.00 -11.25 -2.12
CA SER A 103 8.31 -9.88 -1.69
C SER A 103 7.52 -9.48 -0.45
N VAL A 104 6.23 -9.79 -0.39
CA VAL A 104 5.38 -9.52 0.78
C VAL A 104 5.90 -10.23 2.03
N LYS A 105 6.37 -11.48 1.92
CA LYS A 105 6.98 -12.20 3.05
C LYS A 105 8.23 -11.49 3.58
N LEU A 106 9.09 -10.99 2.70
CA LEU A 106 10.30 -10.27 3.09
C LEU A 106 9.98 -8.91 3.73
N GLU A 107 9.03 -8.17 3.18
CA GLU A 107 8.57 -6.91 3.76
C GLU A 107 7.90 -7.12 5.11
N THR A 108 7.06 -8.15 5.24
CA THR A 108 6.41 -8.52 6.50
C THR A 108 7.44 -8.84 7.58
N LYS A 109 8.48 -9.62 7.26
CA LYS A 109 9.57 -9.92 8.22
C LYS A 109 10.26 -8.65 8.70
N LYS A 110 10.63 -7.74 7.78
CA LYS A 110 11.27 -6.47 8.13
C LYS A 110 10.37 -5.59 9.01
N LEU A 111 9.06 -5.57 8.74
CA LEU A 111 8.11 -4.79 9.53
C LEU A 111 7.89 -5.41 10.92
N LEU A 112 7.81 -6.74 11.02
CA LEU A 112 7.69 -7.44 12.29
C LEU A 112 8.93 -7.24 13.17
N GLU A 113 10.13 -7.30 12.59
CA GLU A 113 11.38 -7.02 13.31
C GLU A 113 11.44 -5.58 13.83
N ARG A 114 10.99 -4.61 13.02
CA ARG A 114 10.90 -3.20 13.47
C ARG A 114 9.85 -3.00 14.56
N ALA A 115 8.70 -3.66 14.45
CA ALA A 115 7.64 -3.58 15.44
C ALA A 115 8.07 -4.20 16.77
N SER A 116 8.73 -5.36 16.76
CA SER A 116 9.22 -6.00 17.99
C SER A 116 10.33 -5.20 18.66
N PHE A 117 11.22 -4.56 17.89
CA PHE A 117 12.21 -3.64 18.42
C PHE A 117 11.55 -2.41 19.07
N ALA A 118 10.60 -1.78 18.38
CA ALA A 118 9.87 -0.63 18.93
C ALA A 118 9.07 -0.99 20.20
N GLU A 119 8.51 -2.20 20.27
CA GLU A 119 7.85 -2.70 21.48
C GLU A 119 8.82 -2.81 22.65
N GLN A 120 10.01 -3.38 22.44
CA GLN A 120 11.05 -3.46 23.47
C GLN A 120 11.52 -2.08 23.94
N GLU A 121 11.68 -1.13 23.01
CA GLU A 121 12.04 0.25 23.34
C GLU A 121 10.95 0.94 24.16
N ILE A 122 9.68 0.76 23.83
CA ILE A 122 8.54 1.29 24.60
C ILE A 122 8.54 0.69 26.01
N GLN A 123 8.71 -0.63 26.15
CA GLN A 123 8.74 -1.27 27.46
C GLN A 123 9.91 -0.75 28.31
N THR A 124 11.10 -0.63 27.70
CA THR A 124 12.30 -0.11 28.37
C THR A 124 12.14 1.38 28.72
N GLY A 125 11.53 2.18 27.85
CA GLY A 125 11.21 3.58 28.13
C GLY A 125 10.23 3.72 29.29
N ARG A 126 9.20 2.86 29.33
CA ARG A 126 8.19 2.84 30.39
C ARG A 126 8.80 2.48 31.75
N THR A 127 9.72 1.51 31.81
CA THR A 127 10.41 1.17 33.07
C THR A 127 11.31 2.30 33.53
N LYS A 128 12.10 2.90 32.62
CA LYS A 128 12.93 4.08 32.93
C LYS A 128 12.11 5.25 33.47
N LEU A 129 10.99 5.60 32.82
CA LEU A 129 10.09 6.66 33.31
C LEU A 129 9.53 6.36 34.69
N LYS A 130 9.13 5.12 34.95
CA LYS A 130 8.65 4.69 36.26
C LYS A 130 9.72 4.82 37.34
N ASP A 131 10.95 4.41 37.04
CA ASP A 131 12.05 4.47 38.01
C ASP A 131 12.50 5.91 38.27
N THR A 132 12.57 6.76 37.23
CA THR A 132 12.78 8.20 37.40
C THR A 132 11.66 8.84 38.22
N GLY A 133 10.40 8.51 37.94
CA GLY A 133 9.26 8.98 38.72
C GLY A 133 9.39 8.62 40.21
N ARG A 134 9.82 7.39 40.53
CA ARG A 134 10.05 6.96 41.92
C ARG A 134 11.16 7.76 42.60
N GLN A 135 12.24 8.07 41.88
CA GLN A 135 13.32 8.92 42.39
C GLN A 135 12.82 10.33 42.68
N ILE A 136 12.03 10.92 41.77
CA ILE A 136 11.40 12.23 41.97
C ILE A 136 10.49 12.20 43.20
N GLN A 137 9.64 11.18 43.34
CA GLN A 137 8.75 11.04 44.49
C GLN A 137 9.52 10.87 45.81
N SER A 138 10.66 10.16 45.78
CA SER A 138 11.55 10.08 46.93
C SER A 138 12.11 11.45 47.29
N LEU A 139 12.57 12.21 46.29
CA LEU A 139 13.11 13.57 46.50
C LEU A 139 12.05 14.52 47.07
N VAL A 140 10.81 14.49 46.55
CA VAL A 140 9.68 15.24 47.12
C VAL A 140 9.43 14.86 48.58
N ARG A 141 9.50 13.56 48.93
CA ARG A 141 9.40 13.10 50.32
C ARG A 141 10.55 13.61 51.20
N HIS A 142 11.77 13.69 50.67
CA HIS A 142 12.91 14.28 51.38
C HIS A 142 12.71 15.78 51.60
N ILE A 143 12.26 16.52 50.59
CA ILE A 143 11.94 17.95 50.73
C ILE A 143 10.83 18.15 51.76
N ASN A 144 9.79 17.30 51.80
CA ASN A 144 8.74 17.38 52.81
C ASN A 144 9.27 17.20 54.25
N ARG A 145 10.28 16.35 54.46
CA ARG A 145 10.94 16.20 55.77
C ARG A 145 11.76 17.44 56.12
N ILE A 146 12.50 17.98 55.16
CA ILE A 146 13.22 19.25 55.36
C ILE A 146 12.23 20.39 55.66
N GLU A 147 11.08 20.41 54.99
CA GLU A 147 10.00 21.36 55.26
C GLU A 147 9.48 21.25 56.69
N SER A 148 9.29 20.04 57.23
CA SER A 148 8.89 19.86 58.64
C SER A 148 10.00 20.31 59.59
N ASP A 149 11.24 19.85 59.40
CA ASP A 149 12.36 20.16 60.28
C ASP A 149 12.64 21.68 60.34
N VAL A 150 12.53 22.36 59.19
CA VAL A 150 12.70 23.81 59.13
C VAL A 150 11.52 24.56 59.75
N THR A 151 10.30 24.02 59.65
CA THR A 151 9.15 24.61 60.33
C THR A 151 9.33 24.54 61.84
N ASP A 152 9.74 23.38 62.36
CA ASP A 152 10.03 23.17 63.78
C ASP A 152 11.15 24.12 64.27
N PHE A 153 12.22 24.25 63.49
CA PHE A 153 13.31 25.19 63.78
C PHE A 153 12.86 26.67 63.75
N MET A 154 12.01 27.05 62.80
CA MET A 154 11.47 28.41 62.72
C MET A 154 10.55 28.72 63.91
N ASP A 155 9.82 27.73 64.40
CA ASP A 155 8.99 27.83 65.60
C ASP A 155 9.84 27.98 66.86
N GLU A 156 10.94 27.23 67.00
CA GLU A 156 11.91 27.41 68.10
C GLU A 156 12.53 28.81 68.07
N LEU A 157 13.00 29.25 66.89
CA LEU A 157 13.54 30.61 66.75
C LEU A 157 12.51 31.65 67.15
N ARG A 158 11.20 31.42 66.93
CA ARG A 158 10.11 32.37 67.23
C ARG A 158 10.05 32.78 68.70
N GLU A 159 10.46 31.90 69.60
CA GLU A 159 10.46 32.13 71.05
C GLU A 159 11.58 33.09 71.50
N ILE A 160 12.61 33.28 70.67
CA ILE A 160 13.77 34.13 70.99
C ILE A 160 13.59 35.53 70.33
N PRO A 161 13.42 36.62 71.10
CA PRO A 161 13.26 37.97 70.57
C PRO A 161 14.61 38.66 70.33
N ASP A 162 15.53 38.01 69.61
CA ASP A 162 16.85 38.57 69.28
C ASP A 162 16.96 38.98 67.80
N GLY A 163 17.76 40.02 67.50
CA GLY A 163 17.94 40.57 66.17
C GLY A 163 18.65 39.60 65.21
N GLU A 164 19.60 38.81 65.72
CA GLU A 164 20.30 37.79 64.94
C GLU A 164 19.37 36.62 64.56
N ALA A 165 18.50 36.19 65.48
CA ALA A 165 17.47 35.20 65.22
C ALA A 165 16.51 35.66 64.11
N LEU A 166 16.13 36.94 64.06
CA LEU A 166 15.31 37.50 62.97
C LEU A 166 16.00 37.46 61.61
N LYS A 167 17.33 37.69 61.56
CA LYS A 167 18.10 37.59 60.32
C LYS A 167 18.14 36.15 59.82
N LEU A 168 18.40 35.19 60.72
CA LEU A 168 18.42 33.77 60.40
C LEU A 168 17.06 33.27 59.89
N ARG A 169 15.95 33.69 60.53
CA ARG A 169 14.60 33.36 60.05
C ARG A 169 14.35 33.84 58.62
N LYS A 170 14.80 35.04 58.26
CA LYS A 170 14.64 35.56 56.88
C LYS A 170 15.42 34.72 55.88
N GLU A 171 16.66 34.37 56.21
CA GLU A 171 17.53 33.56 55.35
C GLU A 171 16.93 32.17 55.13
N VAL A 172 16.56 31.48 56.22
CA VAL A 172 15.93 30.16 56.17
C VAL A 172 14.59 30.19 55.43
N ALA A 173 13.75 31.20 55.65
CA ALA A 173 12.50 31.37 54.90
C ALA A 173 12.74 31.54 53.39
N SER A 174 13.80 32.25 53.00
CA SER A 174 14.17 32.40 51.59
C SER A 174 14.63 31.09 50.96
N MET A 175 15.43 30.29 51.68
CA MET A 175 15.85 28.95 51.24
C MET A 175 14.65 28.01 51.10
N MET A 176 13.71 28.04 52.05
CA MET A 176 12.49 27.25 51.99
C MET A 176 11.58 27.63 50.83
N ALA A 177 11.49 28.92 50.51
CA ALA A 177 10.74 29.37 49.35
C ALA A 177 11.32 28.80 48.04
N LEU A 178 12.65 28.69 47.93
CA LEU A 178 13.31 28.05 46.79
C LEU A 178 13.04 26.54 46.75
N ALA A 179 13.16 25.84 47.88
CA ALA A 179 12.89 24.40 47.97
C ALA A 179 11.43 24.07 47.60
N ARG A 180 10.46 24.87 48.07
CA ARG A 180 9.04 24.74 47.71
C ARG A 180 8.78 24.92 46.22
N ARG A 181 9.47 25.86 45.58
CA ARG A 181 9.38 26.06 44.12
C ARG A 181 9.88 24.83 43.36
N GLN A 182 11.04 24.30 43.75
CA GLN A 182 11.59 23.09 43.14
C GLN A 182 10.67 21.88 43.35
N LYS A 183 10.10 21.72 44.55
CA LYS A 183 9.11 20.67 44.82
C LYS A 183 7.89 20.77 43.91
N ALA A 184 7.34 21.97 43.70
CA ALA A 184 6.19 22.16 42.83
C ALA A 184 6.50 21.78 41.36
N GLU A 185 7.73 22.06 40.90
CA GLU A 185 8.21 21.63 39.59
C GLU A 185 8.32 20.09 39.50
N LEU A 186 8.89 19.45 40.51
CA LEU A 186 8.97 17.98 40.59
C LEU A 186 7.59 17.30 40.67
N GLU A 187 6.64 17.89 41.38
CA GLU A 187 5.25 17.40 41.44
C GLU A 187 4.55 17.53 40.09
N LYS A 188 4.82 18.60 39.33
CA LYS A 188 4.32 18.74 37.96
C LYS A 188 4.80 17.60 37.06
N GLU A 189 6.11 17.28 37.11
CA GLU A 189 6.68 16.15 36.36
C GLU A 189 6.05 14.80 36.74
N ILE A 190 5.77 14.55 38.03
CA ILE A 190 5.05 13.33 38.47
C ILE A 190 3.64 13.27 37.86
N THR A 191 2.97 14.42 37.78
CA THR A 191 1.62 14.52 37.24
C THR A 191 1.63 14.18 35.74
N GLU A 192 2.60 14.73 34.99
CA GLU A 192 2.81 14.43 33.57
C GLU A 192 3.10 12.94 33.33
N ILE A 193 3.96 12.32 34.14
CA ILE A 193 4.22 10.87 34.06
C ILE A 193 2.95 10.05 34.33
N SER A 194 2.11 10.51 35.26
CA SER A 194 0.85 9.84 35.61
C SER A 194 -0.20 9.96 34.51
N GLU A 195 -0.24 11.10 33.80
CA GLU A 195 -1.10 11.32 32.62
C GLU A 195 -0.76 10.36 31.47
N LEU A 196 0.48 9.92 31.35
CA LEU A 196 0.92 8.86 30.41
C LEU A 196 0.45 7.45 30.83
N GLY A 197 -0.33 7.32 31.90
CA GLY A 197 -0.82 6.04 32.42
C GLY A 197 0.26 5.20 33.10
N ILE A 198 1.36 5.83 33.53
CA ILE A 198 2.44 5.20 34.29
C ILE A 198 2.24 5.51 35.77
N ARG A 199 1.88 4.50 36.56
CA ARG A 199 1.77 4.65 38.02
C ARG A 199 3.17 4.67 38.64
N VAL A 200 3.50 5.80 39.23
CA VAL A 200 4.71 6.05 40.03
C VAL A 200 4.49 5.65 41.49
#